data_AF-A0A259BPN3-F1
#
_entry.id   AF-A0A259BPN3-F1
#
_cell.length_a   1.000
_cell.length_b   1.000
_cell.length_c   1.000
_cell.angle_alpha   90.00
_cell.angle_beta   90.00
_cell.angle_gamma   90.00
#
_symmetry.space_group_name_H-M   'P 1'
#
loop_
_entity.id
_entity.type
_entity.pdbx_description
1 polymer ?
#
loop_
_entity_poly.entity_id
_entity_poly.type
_entity_poly.pdbx_seq_one_letter_code
_entity_poly.pdbx_strand_id
1 'polypeptide(L)' 'SSYALIRQVVWVLEGCLVIEEGDHSTALSAGDRLEFGPPADVLYRNDGEAVARYLVAVVRG' A
#
# COMPACT_ATOMS: atom_id res chain seq x y z
N SER A 1 -16.67 11.06 -17.23
CA SER A 1 -16.10 9.79 -16.77
C SER A 1 -16.23 9.75 -15.26
N SER A 2 -17.22 9.03 -14.75
CA SER A 2 -17.41 8.78 -13.31
C SER A 2 -16.48 7.62 -12.92
N TYR A 3 -15.89 7.61 -11.73
CA TYR A 3 -14.80 6.74 -11.24
C TYR A 3 -13.37 7.30 -11.40
N ALA A 4 -12.99 8.28 -10.57
CA ALA A 4 -11.59 8.64 -10.37
C ALA A 4 -11.30 9.22 -8.97
N LEU A 5 -11.98 8.73 -7.92
CA LEU A 5 -11.74 9.23 -6.56
C LEU A 5 -11.76 8.12 -5.51
N ILE A 6 -11.16 6.97 -5.83
CA ILE A 6 -10.81 6.01 -4.78
C ILE A 6 -9.45 6.46 -4.24
N ARG A 7 -9.43 6.96 -3.00
CA ARG A 7 -8.18 7.21 -2.27
C ARG A 7 -7.91 6.03 -1.36
N GLN A 8 -6.70 5.49 -1.44
CA GLN A 8 -6.27 4.37 -0.63
C GLN A 8 -4.99 4.72 0.12
N VAL A 9 -4.88 4.23 1.35
CA VAL A 9 -3.67 4.33 2.16
C VAL A 9 -3.35 2.96 2.74
N VAL A 10 -2.09 2.56 2.60
CA VAL A 10 -1.51 1.42 3.33
C VAL A 10 -0.80 1.94 4.56
N TRP A 11 -1.01 1.26 5.69
CA TRP A 11 -0.27 1.49 6.93
C TRP A 11 0.22 0.16 7.47
N VAL A 12 1.54 0.02 7.64
CA VAL A 12 2.13 -1.18 8.25
C VAL A 12 2.04 -1.08 9.77
N LEU A 13 1.43 -2.08 10.38
CA LEU A 13 1.24 -2.18 11.83
C LEU A 13 2.35 -3.03 12.47
N GLU A 14 2.83 -4.05 11.77
CA GLU A 14 3.92 -4.94 12.21
C GLU A 14 4.64 -5.54 11.00
N GLY A 15 5.93 -5.79 11.12
CA GLY A 15 6.77 -6.36 10.06
C GLY A 15 7.15 -5.33 8.99
N CYS A 16 7.47 -5.84 7.81
CA CYS A 16 7.87 -5.03 6.66
C CYS A 16 7.06 -5.43 5.43
N LEU A 17 6.78 -4.47 4.56
CA LEU A 17 6.00 -4.68 3.35
C LEU A 17 6.61 -3.86 2.22
N VAL A 18 6.81 -4.48 1.06
CA VAL A 18 7.19 -3.78 -0.17
C VAL A 18 5.93 -3.60 -1.01
N ILE A 19 5.68 -2.37 -1.43
CA ILE A 19 4.60 -2.02 -2.35
C ILE A 19 5.22 -1.66 -3.70
N GLU A 20 4.74 -2.30 -4.77
CA GLU A 20 5.11 -1.95 -6.14
C GLU A 20 3.91 -1.28 -6.82
N GLU A 21 4.09 -0.03 -7.25
CA GLU A 21 3.13 0.80 -8.00
C GLU A 21 3.70 1.07 -9.41
N GLY A 22 3.32 0.25 -10.40
CA GLY A 22 3.96 0.27 -11.71
C GLY A 22 5.47 0.02 -11.61
N ASP A 23 6.29 1.03 -11.95
CA ASP A 23 7.75 0.96 -11.88
C ASP A 23 8.34 1.47 -10.54
N HIS A 24 7.50 1.91 -9.61
CA HIS A 24 7.92 2.42 -8.32
C HIS A 24 7.82 1.34 -7.25
N SER A 25 8.92 1.07 -6.55
CA SER A 25 8.95 0.14 -5.40
C SER A 25 9.24 0.89 -4.12
N THR A 26 8.38 0.73 -3.12
CA THR A 26 8.47 1.39 -1.81
C THR A 26 8.49 0.34 -0.70
N ALA A 27 9.57 0.31 0.08
CA ALA A 27 9.66 -0.51 1.28
C ALA A 27 9.10 0.24 2.49
N LEU A 28 8.19 -0.39 3.23
CA LEU A 28 7.52 0.13 4.41
C LEU A 28 7.83 -0.75 5.61
N SER A 29 8.15 -0.13 6.75
CA SER A 29 8.30 -0.78 8.04
C SER A 29 7.13 -0.45 8.97
N ALA A 30 7.02 -1.15 10.10
CA ALA A 30 6.00 -0.87 11.11
C ALA A 30 5.98 0.63 11.49
N GLY A 31 4.81 1.26 11.34
CA GLY A 31 4.61 2.69 11.51
C GLY A 31 4.48 3.47 10.20
N ASP A 32 5.06 2.99 9.10
CA ASP A 32 5.11 3.69 7.81
C ASP A 32 3.79 3.60 7.04
N ARG A 33 3.55 4.63 6.24
CA ARG A 33 2.31 4.81 5.48
C ARG A 33 2.60 5.20 4.05
N LEU A 34 1.78 4.68 3.13
CA LEU A 34 1.83 5.00 1.71
C LEU A 34 0.42 5.33 1.23
N GLU A 35 0.24 6.56 0.71
CA GLU A 35 -0.97 6.94 -0.03
C GLU A 35 -0.74 6.61 -1.51
N PHE A 36 -1.68 5.88 -2.11
CA PHE A 36 -1.59 5.52 -3.51
C PHE A 36 -1.88 6.72 -4.40
N GLY A 37 -1.17 6.79 -5.52
CA GLY A 37 -1.41 7.75 -6.59
C GLY A 37 -2.68 7.44 -7.40
N PRO A 38 -2.74 7.90 -8.67
CA PRO A 38 -3.77 7.48 -9.62
C PRO A 38 -3.87 5.95 -9.72
N PRO A 39 -5.02 5.39 -10.13
CA PRO A 39 -5.19 3.95 -10.28
C PRO A 39 -4.10 3.35 -11.20
N ALA A 40 -3.32 2.44 -10.63
CA ALA A 40 -2.28 1.67 -11.29
C ALA A 40 -2.30 0.23 -10.76
N ASP A 41 -1.58 -0.67 -11.42
CA ASP A 41 -1.38 -2.02 -10.89
C ASP A 41 -0.52 -1.94 -9.63
N VAL A 42 -0.99 -2.59 -8.56
CA VAL A 42 -0.33 -2.59 -7.25
C VAL A 42 -0.05 -4.02 -6.80
N LEU A 43 1.20 -4.28 -6.42
CA LEU A 43 1.61 -5.53 -5.78
C LEU A 43 2.02 -5.30 -4.34
N TYR A 44 1.59 -6.21 -3.48
CA TYR A 44 1.90 -6.25 -2.05
C TYR A 44 2.84 -7.42 -1.81
N ARG A 45 4.08 -7.16 -1.41
CA ARG A 45 5.11 -8.19 -1.27
C ARG A 45 5.67 -8.20 0.15
N ASN A 46 5.52 -9.34 0.83
CA ASN A 46 6.22 -9.60 2.08
C ASN A 46 7.48 -10.43 1.78
N ASP A 47 8.62 -9.76 1.62
CA ASP A 47 9.91 -10.42 1.36
C ASP A 47 10.60 -10.91 2.63
N GLY A 48 10.06 -10.56 3.81
CA GLY A 48 10.62 -10.96 5.09
C GLY A 48 10.18 -12.37 5.50
N GLU A 49 10.92 -12.95 6.44
CA GLU A 49 10.55 -14.24 7.06
C GLU A 49 9.45 -14.09 8.14
N ALA A 50 9.19 -12.87 8.58
CA ALA A 50 8.18 -12.56 9.58
C ALA A 50 6.82 -12.21 8.94
N VAL A 51 5.75 -12.37 9.71
CA VAL A 51 4.41 -11.94 9.28
C VAL A 51 4.35 -10.41 9.20
N ALA A 52 3.95 -9.89 8.04
CA ALA A 52 3.59 -8.49 7.87
C ALA A 52 2.11 -8.28 8.18
N ARG A 53 1.80 -7.43 9.17
CA ARG A 53 0.42 -7.01 9.48
C ARG A 53 0.25 -5.56 9.05
N TYR A 54 -0.75 -5.30 8.22
CA TYR A 54 -1.00 -3.97 7.66
C TYR A 54 -2.49 -3.71 7.51
N LEU A 55 -2.83 -2.43 7.42
CA LEU A 55 -4.19 -1.93 7.19
C LEU A 55 -4.25 -1.25 5.83
N VAL A 56 -5.32 -1.51 5.09
CA VAL A 56 -5.69 -0.78 3.87
C VAL A 56 -6.93 0.04 4.17
N ALA A 57 -6.79 1.36 4.22
CA ALA A 57 -7.91 2.28 4.32
C ALA A 57 -8.36 2.67 2.92
N VAL A 58 -9.65 2.53 2.63
CA VAL A 58 -10.24 2.93 1.34
C VAL A 58 -11.34 3.95 1.60
N VAL A 59 -11.16 5.15 1.06
CA VAL A 59 -12.17 6.21 1.10
C VAL A 59 -12.94 6.19 -0.21
N ARG A 60 -14.28 6.15 -0.11
CA ARG A 60 -15.21 6.27 -1.22
C ARG A 60 -16.14 7.46 -0.95
N GLY A 61 -16.34 8.30 -1.94
CA GLY A 61 -17.24 9.46 -1.92
C GLY A 61 -18.01 9.57 -3.23
#